data_AF-A0A526XN50-F1
#
_entry.id   AF-A0A526XN50-F1
#
_cell.length_a   1.000
_cell.length_b   1.000
_cell.length_c   1.000
_cell.angle_alpha   90.00
_cell.angle_beta   90.00
_cell.angle_gamma   90.00
#
_symmetry.space_group_name_H-M   'P 1'
#
loop_
_entity.id
_entity.type
_entity.pdbx_description
1 polymer ?
#
loop_
_entity_poly.entity_id
_entity_poly.type
_entity_poly.pdbx_seq_one_letter_code
_entity_poly.pdbx_strand_id
1 'polypeptide(L)' 'MTTIISKFRRGALAAGIALSALSVSLHAEAGSLKLGMTTWVGYGPLFLARDMGYFKEGGLDVSLEIIEEASMY' A
#
# COMPACT_ATOMS: atom_id res chain seq x y z
N MET A 1 -23.39 -30.05 36.20
CA MET A 1 -23.98 -29.62 34.91
C MET A 1 -23.67 -28.15 34.55
N THR A 2 -22.63 -27.54 35.11
CA THR A 2 -22.25 -26.13 34.89
C THR A 2 -20.94 -25.94 34.12
N THR A 3 -20.10 -26.99 34.04
CA THR A 3 -18.76 -26.91 33.44
C THR A 3 -18.77 -26.91 31.91
N ILE A 4 -19.78 -27.54 31.29
CA ILE A 4 -19.88 -27.71 29.82
C ILE A 4 -20.18 -26.38 29.12
N ILE A 5 -21.03 -25.54 29.72
CA ILE A 5 -21.41 -24.22 29.20
C ILE A 5 -20.20 -23.26 29.20
N SER A 6 -19.30 -23.38 30.17
CA SER A 6 -18.09 -22.55 30.27
C SER A 6 -17.04 -22.86 29.18
N LYS A 7 -16.95 -24.12 28.75
CA LYS A 7 -16.03 -24.56 27.69
C LYS A 7 -16.47 -24.03 26.33
N PHE A 8 -17.77 -24.01 26.06
CA PHE A 8 -18.35 -23.45 24.84
C PHE A 8 -18.15 -21.94 24.72
N ARG A 9 -18.29 -21.17 25.81
CA ARG A 9 -18.01 -19.71 25.82
C ARG A 9 -16.54 -19.39 25.53
N ARG A 10 -15.60 -20.19 26.04
CA ARG A 10 -14.16 -20.01 25.76
C ARG A 10 -13.81 -20.38 24.32
N GLY A 11 -14.44 -21.41 23.76
CA GLY A 11 -14.30 -21.79 22.35
C GLY A 11 -14.82 -20.71 21.40
N ALA A 12 -15.99 -20.13 21.69
CA ALA A 12 -16.56 -19.04 20.89
C ALA A 12 -15.72 -17.76 20.93
N LEU A 13 -15.13 -17.43 22.08
CA LEU A 13 -14.24 -16.26 22.22
C LEU A 13 -12.91 -16.45 21.46
N ALA A 14 -12.34 -17.66 21.48
CA ALA A 14 -11.13 -17.98 20.72
C ALA A 14 -11.38 -17.96 19.20
N ALA A 15 -12.54 -18.42 18.75
CA ALA A 15 -12.92 -18.37 17.34
C ALA A 15 -13.13 -16.93 16.83
N GLY A 16 -13.69 -16.04 17.66
CA GLY A 16 -13.89 -14.62 17.30
C GLY A 16 -12.58 -13.85 17.11
N ILE A 17 -11.55 -14.15 17.91
CA ILE A 17 -10.21 -13.54 17.79
C ILE A 17 -9.46 -14.07 16.56
N ALA A 18 -9.67 -15.33 16.18
CA ALA A 18 -9.06 -15.89 14.98
C ALA A 18 -9.62 -15.26 13.69
N LEU A 19 -10.90 -14.89 13.66
CA LEU A 19 -11.52 -14.24 12.48
C LEU A 19 -11.10 -12.78 12.30
N SER A 20 -10.82 -12.03 13.37
CA SER A 20 -10.37 -10.63 13.24
C SER A 20 -8.96 -10.51 12.68
N ALA A 21 -8.12 -11.53 12.83
CA ALA A 21 -6.76 -11.60 12.30
C ALA A 21 -6.70 -11.83 10.76
N LEU A 22 -7.82 -12.22 10.14
CA LEU A 22 -7.92 -12.45 8.69
C LEU A 22 -8.33 -11.20 7.90
N SER A 23 -8.37 -10.03 8.55
CA SER A 23 -8.56 -8.73 7.91
C SER A 23 -7.32 -8.32 7.10
N VAL A 24 -6.93 -9.12 6.13
CA VAL A 24 -5.91 -8.74 5.15
C VAL A 24 -6.56 -7.70 4.24
N SER A 25 -6.19 -6.44 4.44
CA SER A 25 -6.49 -5.37 3.50
C SER A 25 -5.87 -5.74 2.16
N LEU A 26 -6.64 -6.33 1.24
CA LEU A 26 -6.25 -6.50 -0.14
C LEU A 26 -6.13 -5.11 -0.77
N HIS A 27 -4.96 -4.47 -0.61
CA HIS A 27 -4.62 -3.33 -1.43
C HIS A 27 -4.46 -3.84 -2.86
N ALA A 28 -5.19 -3.22 -3.79
CA ALA A 28 -4.99 -3.46 -5.21
C ALA A 28 -3.55 -3.06 -5.54
N GLU A 29 -2.74 -4.02 -5.96
CA GLU A 29 -1.39 -3.76 -6.46
C GLU A 29 -1.54 -3.00 -7.78
N ALA A 30 -1.18 -1.73 -7.75
CA ALA A 30 -1.33 -0.82 -8.88
C ALA A 30 -0.21 -1.00 -9.93
N GLY A 31 0.70 -1.96 -9.72
CA GLY A 31 1.73 -2.36 -10.66
C GLY A 31 2.90 -1.39 -10.68
N SER A 32 3.58 -1.34 -11.83
CA SER A 32 4.67 -0.40 -12.07
C SER A 32 4.23 0.72 -13.02
N LEU A 33 4.61 1.95 -12.68
CA LEU A 33 4.39 3.16 -13.47
C LEU A 33 5.74 3.79 -13.81
N LYS A 34 6.00 3.94 -15.10
CA LYS A 34 7.16 4.67 -15.61
C LYS A 34 6.68 6.00 -16.21
N LEU A 35 7.13 7.12 -15.64
CA LEU A 35 6.71 8.45 -16.04
C LEU A 35 7.91 9.25 -16.56
N GLY A 36 7.94 9.48 -17.87
CA GLY A 36 8.88 10.39 -18.52
C GLY A 36 8.37 11.83 -18.49
N MET A 37 9.19 12.77 -18.01
CA MET A 37 8.84 14.18 -17.88
C MET A 37 10.02 15.09 -18.21
N THR A 38 9.76 16.30 -18.70
CA THR A 38 10.79 17.35 -18.78
C THR A 38 10.97 18.01 -17.42
N THR A 39 12.04 18.79 -17.26
CA THR A 39 12.35 19.43 -15.97
C THR A 39 11.36 20.55 -15.65
N TRP A 40 10.62 20.43 -14.55
CA TRP A 40 9.76 21.49 -13.99
C TRP A 40 9.78 21.48 -12.47
N VAL A 41 9.86 22.66 -11.85
CA VAL A 41 9.93 22.81 -10.38
C VAL A 41 8.69 22.23 -9.68
N GLY A 42 7.54 22.19 -10.37
CA GLY A 42 6.29 21.65 -9.83
C GLY A 42 6.28 20.14 -9.61
N TYR A 43 7.27 19.40 -10.09
CA TYR A 43 7.37 17.94 -9.86
C TYR A 43 7.97 17.55 -8.51
N GLY A 44 8.49 18.48 -7.72
CA GLY A 44 9.06 18.21 -6.38
C GLY A 44 8.20 17.30 -5.49
N PRO A 45 6.87 17.48 -5.40
CA PRO A 45 5.99 16.59 -4.64
C PRO A 45 5.99 15.12 -5.11
N LEU A 46 6.19 14.85 -6.40
CA LEU A 46 6.26 13.47 -6.92
C LEU A 46 7.52 12.75 -6.45
N PHE A 47 8.66 13.45 -6.44
CA PHE A 47 9.92 12.91 -5.91
C PHE A 47 9.81 12.67 -4.41
N LEU A 48 9.24 13.64 -3.66
CA LEU A 48 9.04 13.49 -2.23
C LEU A 48 8.12 12.30 -1.90
N ALA A 49 6.99 12.16 -2.60
CA ALA A 49 6.06 11.04 -2.38
C ALA A 49 6.68 9.67 -2.70
N ARG A 50 7.53 9.60 -3.73
CA ARG A 50 8.31 8.39 -4.04
C ARG A 50 9.30 8.07 -2.92
N ASP A 51 10.08 9.05 -2.49
CA ASP A 51 11.16 8.87 -1.51
C ASP A 51 10.60 8.63 -0.10
N MET A 52 9.41 9.15 0.21
CA MET A 52 8.66 8.87 1.45
C MET A 52 7.91 7.53 1.41
N GLY A 53 7.83 6.86 0.26
CA GLY A 53 7.20 5.55 0.13
C GLY A 53 5.68 5.57 -0.05
N TYR A 54 5.04 6.72 -0.21
CA TYR A 54 3.57 6.82 -0.34
C TYR A 54 3.02 6.03 -1.53
N PHE A 55 3.76 5.97 -2.64
CA PHE A 55 3.35 5.13 -3.78
C PHE A 55 3.43 3.63 -3.44
N LYS A 56 4.48 3.21 -2.71
CA LYS A 56 4.66 1.82 -2.29
C LYS A 56 3.61 1.37 -1.28
N GLU A 57 3.19 2.26 -0.38
CA GLU A 57 2.06 2.03 0.52
C GLU A 57 0.75 1.80 -0.25
N GLY A 58 0.56 2.52 -1.36
CA GLY A 58 -0.52 2.31 -2.30
C GLY A 58 -0.34 1.12 -3.25
N GLY A 59 0.71 0.32 -3.09
CA GLY A 59 1.01 -0.81 -3.97
C GLY A 59 1.44 -0.41 -5.39
N LEU A 60 2.02 0.78 -5.57
CA LEU A 60 2.49 1.30 -6.87
C LEU A 60 4.02 1.47 -6.85
N ASP A 61 4.70 0.93 -7.85
CA ASP A 61 6.12 1.17 -8.08
C ASP A 61 6.33 2.27 -9.13
N VAL A 62 6.82 3.44 -8.71
CA VAL A 62 6.96 4.61 -9.60
C VAL A 62 8.41 4.88 -9.96
N SER A 63 8.71 4.89 -11.26
CA SER A 63 9.95 5.36 -11.85
C SER A 63 9.74 6.69 -12.55
N LEU A 64 10.36 7.76 -12.02
CA LEU A 64 10.36 9.08 -12.61
C LEU A 64 11.63 9.26 -13.45
N GLU A 65 11.48 9.46 -14.76
CA GLU A 65 12.59 9.71 -15.67
C GLU A 65 12.51 11.14 -16.21
N ILE A 66 13.62 11.87 -16.07
CA ILE A 66 13.75 13.18 -16.69
C ILE A 66 14.21 12.95 -18.13
N ILE A 67 13.39 13.38 -19.07
CA ILE A 67 13.71 13.41 -20.50
C ILE A 67 14.20 14.81 -20.80
N GLU A 68 15.46 14.93 -21.19
CA GLU A 68 16.00 16.20 -21.67
C GLU A 68 15.35 16.55 -23.01
N GLU A 69 14.82 17.75 -23.11
CA GLU A 69 14.26 18.26 -24.36
C GLU A 69 15.40 18.53 -25.35
N ALA A 70 15.46 17.75 -26.43
CA ALA A 70 16.52 17.82 -27.44
C ALA A 70 16.43 19.06 -28.37
N SER A 71 15.45 19.94 -28.18
CA SER A 71 15.10 21.01 -29.13
C SER A 71 15.66 22.40 -28.79
N MET A 72 16.74 22.48 -28.00
CA MET A 72 17.54 23.70 -27.90
C MET A 72 18.71 23.71 -28.91
N TYR A 73 18.45 23.37 -30.18
CA TYR A 73 19.31 23.72 -31.35
C TYR A 73 18.48 23.81 -32.62
#